data_AF-A0AAW0PL51-F1
#
_entry.id   AF-A0AAW0PL51-F1
#
_cell.length_a   1.000
_cell.length_b   1.000
_cell.length_c   1.000
_cell.angle_alpha   90.00
_cell.angle_beta   90.00
_cell.angle_gamma   90.00
#
_symmetry.space_group_name_H-M   'P 1'
#
loop_
_entity.id
_entity.type
_entity.pdbx_description
1 polymer ?
#
loop_
_entity_poly.entity_id
_entity_poly.type
_entity_poly.pdbx_seq_one_letter_code
_entity_poly.pdbx_strand_id
1 'polypeptide(L)'
;MTEVPLEYDIFSDLNLYLVIGLGSVSFLLLITILVTIVLKCQKPKSSSKTPPPCRNSVVSERNSTIADSTLVSNDAYWYSLFLAETRKESWCVVSEPLDREKVPKYDITFTVTDRGSPPLSDNETMTLELLDVNDNVPQFPQSFYTIRVLENNAPGALLGSLTAFDPDLYENQYLVYFILEKEEFLFHIEARDSGSPPLSSNVTVHIIVVDQNDNPPVIVSPWRAHGSVVEEKIPRSTDKGSLVAKVIALDIDSVHNSRITYQFLQVTDATLFSLDQYNGEIRTMRMFSYRDPRISSWWWSPRTTDSPPCRPQ
;
A
#
# COMPACT_ATOMS: atom_id res chain seq x y z
N MET A 1 48.41 -57.06 -14.53
CA MET A 1 47.73 -55.96 -15.26
C MET A 1 46.25 -56.17 -15.06
N THR A 2 45.69 -55.50 -14.05
CA THR A 2 44.28 -55.58 -13.68
C THR A 2 43.54 -54.46 -14.40
N GLU A 3 42.67 -54.81 -15.33
CA GLU A 3 41.69 -53.88 -15.90
C GLU A 3 40.63 -53.55 -14.84
N VAL A 4 40.37 -52.26 -14.66
CA VAL A 4 39.27 -51.72 -13.85
C VAL A 4 38.21 -51.24 -14.84
N PRO A 5 36.92 -51.59 -14.68
CA PRO A 5 35.88 -51.12 -15.59
C PRO A 5 35.52 -49.65 -15.29
N LEU A 6 35.42 -48.84 -16.34
CA LEU A 6 34.80 -47.52 -16.31
C LEU A 6 33.28 -47.70 -16.23
N GLU A 7 32.72 -47.62 -15.03
CA GLU A 7 31.28 -47.45 -14.83
C GLU A 7 30.94 -45.98 -15.15
N TYR A 8 30.56 -45.75 -16.41
CA TYR A 8 30.23 -44.43 -16.96
C TYR A 8 28.86 -43.97 -16.43
N ASP A 9 28.77 -42.66 -16.18
CA ASP A 9 27.81 -41.98 -15.30
C ASP A 9 26.41 -41.79 -15.94
N ILE A 10 25.62 -42.88 -16.01
CA ILE A 10 24.26 -42.89 -16.58
C ILE A 10 23.28 -41.99 -15.79
N PHE A 11 23.56 -41.72 -14.52
CA PHE A 11 22.69 -40.89 -13.66
C PHE A 11 22.78 -39.39 -13.96
N SER A 12 23.93 -38.91 -14.42
CA SER A 12 24.12 -37.50 -14.79
C SER A 12 23.40 -37.14 -16.10
N ASP A 13 23.40 -38.05 -17.07
CA ASP A 13 22.75 -37.83 -18.37
C ASP A 13 21.22 -37.82 -18.25
N LEU A 14 20.62 -38.70 -17.45
CA LEU A 14 19.16 -38.74 -17.29
C LEU A 14 18.62 -37.46 -16.65
N ASN A 15 19.33 -36.94 -15.64
CA ASN A 15 18.99 -35.66 -15.02
C ASN A 15 19.15 -34.49 -16.00
N LEU A 16 20.19 -34.52 -16.84
CA LEU A 16 20.40 -33.52 -17.88
C LEU A 16 19.27 -33.54 -18.93
N TYR A 17 18.86 -34.73 -19.41
CA TYR A 17 17.73 -34.86 -20.32
C TYR A 17 16.41 -34.44 -19.68
N LEU A 18 16.23 -34.69 -18.38
CA LEU A 18 15.04 -34.27 -17.65
C LEU A 18 14.96 -32.74 -17.50
N VAL A 19 16.09 -32.08 -17.22
CA VAL A 19 16.19 -30.61 -17.17
C VAL A 19 15.95 -29.99 -18.55
N ILE A 20 16.53 -30.56 -19.61
CA ILE A 20 16.29 -30.11 -20.99
C ILE A 20 14.82 -30.32 -21.38
N GLY A 21 14.22 -31.45 -20.99
CA GLY A 21 12.81 -31.76 -21.20
C GLY A 21 11.90 -30.74 -20.53
N LEU A 22 12.08 -30.50 -19.23
CA LEU A 22 11.30 -29.51 -18.48
C LEU A 22 11.50 -28.08 -19.02
N GLY A 23 12.72 -27.71 -19.40
CA GLY A 23 13.02 -26.43 -20.02
C GLY A 23 12.31 -26.25 -21.36
N SER A 24 12.29 -27.29 -22.20
CA SER A 24 11.62 -27.25 -23.51
C SER A 24 10.09 -27.12 -23.39
N VAL A 25 9.48 -27.84 -22.45
CA VAL A 25 8.02 -27.77 -22.20
C VAL A 25 7.63 -26.40 -21.66
N SER A 26 8.42 -25.85 -20.72
CA SER A 26 8.22 -24.50 -20.19
C SER A 26 8.35 -23.43 -21.28
N PHE A 27 9.36 -23.55 -22.16
CA PHE A 27 9.55 -22.62 -23.27
C PHE A 27 8.41 -22.67 -24.30
N LEU A 28 7.92 -23.87 -24.63
CA LEU A 28 6.76 -24.03 -25.52
C LEU A 28 5.49 -23.46 -24.90
N LEU A 29 5.28 -23.61 -23.59
CA LEU A 29 4.17 -22.99 -22.87
C LEU A 29 4.24 -21.45 -22.92
N LEU A 30 5.42 -20.87 -22.76
CA LEU A 30 5.59 -19.41 -22.85
C LEU A 30 5.32 -18.90 -24.27
N ILE A 31 5.75 -19.62 -25.31
CA ILE A 31 5.44 -19.27 -26.71
C ILE A 31 3.94 -19.34 -26.96
N THR A 32 3.25 -20.40 -26.51
CA THR A 32 1.80 -20.50 -26.72
C THR A 32 1.06 -19.38 -26.00
N ILE A 33 1.41 -19.04 -24.76
CA ILE A 33 0.84 -17.89 -24.05
C ILE A 33 1.08 -16.59 -24.84
N LEU A 34 2.32 -16.35 -25.30
CA LEU A 34 2.66 -15.15 -26.08
C LEU A 34 1.86 -15.05 -27.38
N VAL A 35 1.74 -16.16 -28.13
CA VAL A 35 0.94 -16.22 -29.36
C VAL A 35 -0.54 -15.97 -29.05
N THR A 36 -1.06 -16.50 -27.95
CA THR A 36 -2.47 -16.31 -27.55
C THR A 36 -2.74 -14.85 -27.17
N ILE A 37 -1.80 -14.19 -26.49
CA ILE A 37 -1.84 -12.76 -26.20
C ILE A 37 -1.80 -11.95 -27.51
N VAL A 38 -0.87 -12.25 -28.42
CA VAL A 38 -0.77 -11.54 -29.71
C VAL A 38 -2.05 -11.71 -30.54
N LEU A 39 -2.63 -12.92 -30.60
CA LEU A 39 -3.89 -13.17 -31.29
C LEU A 39 -5.07 -12.43 -30.65
N LYS A 40 -5.11 -12.27 -29.32
CA LYS A 40 -6.11 -11.43 -28.64
C LYS A 40 -5.86 -9.92 -28.80
N CYS A 41 -4.60 -9.50 -28.93
CA CYS A 41 -4.22 -8.11 -29.20
C CYS A 41 -4.41 -7.71 -30.67
N GLN A 42 -4.59 -8.67 -31.58
CA GLN A 42 -4.97 -8.44 -32.98
C GLN A 42 -6.49 -8.32 -33.20
N LYS A 43 -7.25 -7.83 -32.21
CA LYS A 43 -8.54 -7.19 -32.53
C LYS A 43 -8.24 -6.05 -33.53
N PRO A 44 -8.92 -6.00 -34.69
CA PRO A 44 -8.56 -5.07 -35.75
C PRO A 44 -8.68 -3.63 -35.25
N LYS A 45 -7.59 -2.86 -35.40
CA LYS A 45 -7.61 -1.39 -35.32
C LYS A 45 -8.64 -0.89 -36.33
N SER A 46 -9.77 -0.36 -35.84
CA SER A 46 -10.67 0.43 -36.66
C SER A 46 -9.91 1.68 -37.12
N SER A 47 -9.57 1.72 -38.40
CA SER A 47 -9.02 2.91 -39.03
C SER A 47 -10.04 4.03 -38.94
N SER A 48 -9.59 5.21 -38.52
CA SER A 48 -10.31 6.47 -38.65
C SER A 48 -11.04 6.57 -39.99
N LYS A 49 -12.37 6.53 -39.95
CA LYS A 49 -13.22 6.99 -41.03
C LYS A 49 -14.13 8.06 -40.47
N THR A 50 -14.08 9.23 -41.10
CA THR A 50 -15.05 10.32 -41.03
C THR A 50 -16.48 9.81 -40.87
N PRO A 51 -17.32 10.47 -40.06
CA PRO A 51 -18.66 9.99 -39.74
C PRO A 51 -19.47 9.85 -41.04
N PRO A 52 -20.16 8.72 -41.26
CA PRO A 52 -21.07 8.62 -42.38
C PRO A 52 -22.24 9.60 -42.16
N PRO A 53 -22.84 10.14 -43.23
CA PRO A 53 -24.02 10.98 -43.09
C PRO A 53 -25.11 10.18 -42.39
N CYS A 54 -25.62 10.73 -41.29
CA CYS A 54 -26.65 10.14 -40.46
C CYS A 54 -27.88 9.79 -41.32
N ARG A 55 -28.19 8.49 -41.42
CA ARG A 55 -29.50 8.03 -41.92
C ARG A 55 -29.94 6.88 -41.02
N ASN A 56 -30.52 7.23 -39.86
CA ASN A 56 -31.02 6.27 -38.89
C ASN A 56 -32.54 6.16 -39.01
N SER A 57 -32.96 5.10 -39.69
CA SER A 57 -34.28 4.48 -39.57
C SER A 57 -34.08 3.08 -40.12
N VAL A 58 -34.21 2.04 -39.28
CA VAL A 58 -34.33 0.66 -39.80
C VAL A 58 -35.72 0.57 -40.43
N VAL A 59 -35.82 0.93 -41.71
CA VAL A 59 -37.07 0.80 -42.47
C VAL A 59 -37.13 -0.64 -42.95
N SER A 60 -38.14 -1.37 -42.48
CA SER A 60 -38.51 -2.69 -42.97
C SER A 60 -39.05 -2.56 -44.40
N GLU A 61 -38.20 -2.74 -45.42
CA GLU A 61 -38.63 -2.75 -46.83
C GLU A 61 -39.38 -4.06 -47.18
N ARG A 62 -40.58 -4.28 -46.63
CA ARG A 62 -41.51 -5.30 -47.15
C ARG A 62 -42.96 -4.81 -47.09
N ASN A 63 -43.71 -5.05 -48.17
CA ASN A 63 -45.14 -4.75 -48.34
C ASN A 63 -46.01 -5.54 -47.34
N SER A 64 -46.04 -5.09 -46.09
CA SER A 64 -47.01 -5.46 -45.08
C SER A 64 -47.90 -4.25 -44.81
N THR A 65 -49.19 -4.46 -44.58
CA THR A 65 -50.21 -3.42 -44.31
C THR A 65 -50.07 -2.77 -42.92
N ILE A 66 -48.85 -2.72 -42.38
CA ILE A 66 -48.54 -2.34 -41.01
C ILE A 66 -47.68 -1.07 -41.05
N ALA A 67 -48.01 -0.12 -40.18
CA ALA A 67 -47.32 1.15 -40.00
C ALA A 67 -45.82 0.94 -39.76
N ASP A 68 -44.97 1.76 -40.39
CA ASP A 68 -43.52 1.68 -40.19
C ASP A 68 -43.20 2.15 -38.76
N SER A 69 -42.55 1.29 -37.96
CA SER A 69 -42.25 1.54 -36.54
C SER A 69 -40.76 1.87 -36.37
N THR A 70 -40.45 2.97 -35.69
CA THR A 70 -39.05 3.40 -35.44
C THR A 70 -38.80 3.59 -33.95
N LEU A 71 -37.56 3.28 -33.51
CA LEU A 71 -37.11 3.42 -32.12
C LEU A 71 -36.02 4.48 -32.02
N VAL A 72 -36.17 5.36 -31.03
CA VAL A 72 -35.24 6.44 -30.71
C VAL A 72 -34.88 6.30 -29.22
N SER A 73 -33.58 6.16 -28.93
CA SER A 73 -33.01 6.02 -27.58
C SER A 73 -32.14 7.24 -27.25
N ASN A 74 -32.04 7.62 -25.98
CA ASN A 74 -31.29 8.79 -25.52
C ASN A 74 -29.82 8.51 -25.17
N ASP A 75 -29.32 7.29 -25.33
CA ASP A 75 -27.96 6.91 -24.97
C ASP A 75 -26.91 7.40 -25.97
N ALA A 76 -25.69 7.69 -25.48
CA ALA A 76 -24.55 8.09 -26.33
C ALA A 76 -24.13 6.99 -27.32
N TYR A 77 -24.61 5.76 -27.11
CA TYR A 77 -24.39 4.57 -27.91
C TYR A 77 -25.72 4.04 -28.44
N TRP A 78 -26.40 4.83 -29.29
CA TRP A 78 -27.68 4.64 -30.00
C TRP A 78 -28.02 3.23 -30.58
N TYR A 79 -27.22 2.21 -30.29
CA TYR A 79 -27.28 0.82 -30.73
C TYR A 79 -27.41 -0.17 -29.57
N SER A 80 -27.66 0.21 -28.31
CA SER A 80 -27.80 -0.75 -27.19
C SER A 80 -29.13 -1.52 -27.23
N LEU A 81 -30.13 -0.96 -27.92
CA LEU A 81 -31.48 -1.51 -28.06
C LEU A 81 -31.99 -1.34 -29.49
N PHE A 82 -32.68 -2.35 -30.04
CA PHE A 82 -33.25 -2.31 -31.39
C PHE A 82 -34.64 -2.95 -31.47
N LEU A 83 -35.40 -2.63 -32.52
CA LEU A 83 -36.68 -3.26 -32.82
C LEU A 83 -36.49 -4.50 -33.71
N ALA A 84 -37.01 -5.65 -33.26
CA ALA A 84 -37.16 -6.86 -34.06
C ALA A 84 -38.64 -7.04 -34.46
N GLU A 85 -38.92 -7.12 -35.76
CA GLU A 85 -40.30 -7.18 -36.29
C GLU A 85 -40.68 -8.60 -36.77
N THR A 86 -41.89 -9.04 -36.44
CA THR A 86 -42.56 -10.21 -37.04
C THR A 86 -43.90 -9.78 -37.68
N ARG A 87 -44.58 -10.68 -38.42
CA ARG A 87 -45.75 -10.35 -39.29
C ARG A 87 -46.90 -9.58 -38.62
N LYS A 88 -46.95 -9.44 -37.29
CA LYS A 88 -47.95 -8.65 -36.54
C LYS A 88 -47.42 -7.94 -35.29
N GLU A 89 -46.15 -8.14 -34.90
CA GLU A 89 -45.65 -7.71 -33.59
C GLU A 89 -44.21 -7.17 -33.71
N SER A 90 -43.96 -6.02 -33.09
CA SER A 90 -42.63 -5.43 -32.94
C SER A 90 -42.13 -5.67 -31.51
N TRP A 91 -40.91 -6.16 -31.39
CA TRP A 91 -40.24 -6.50 -30.13
C TRP A 91 -39.08 -5.55 -29.89
N CYS A 92 -38.92 -5.10 -28.65
CA CYS A 92 -37.76 -4.34 -28.22
C CYS A 92 -36.70 -5.30 -27.67
N VAL A 93 -35.50 -5.32 -28.28
CA VAL A 93 -34.45 -6.32 -27.98
C VAL A 93 -33.13 -5.62 -27.71
N VAL A 94 -32.39 -6.14 -26.73
CA VAL A 94 -31.05 -5.68 -26.37
C VAL A 94 -30.04 -6.14 -27.42
N SER A 95 -29.22 -5.23 -27.93
CA SER A 95 -28.17 -5.51 -28.91
C SER A 95 -26.77 -5.62 -28.32
N GLU A 96 -26.51 -4.97 -27.19
CA GLU A 96 -25.23 -4.99 -26.49
C GLU A 96 -25.42 -5.19 -24.98
N PRO A 97 -24.42 -5.71 -24.24
CA PRO A 97 -24.52 -5.85 -22.79
C PRO A 97 -24.84 -4.51 -22.11
N LEU A 98 -25.82 -4.54 -21.22
CA LEU A 98 -26.25 -3.38 -20.45
C LEU A 98 -25.42 -3.30 -19.16
N ASP A 99 -25.05 -2.08 -18.78
CA ASP A 99 -24.22 -1.78 -17.62
C ASP A 99 -24.89 -0.61 -16.87
N ARG A 100 -25.38 -0.90 -15.66
CA ARG A 100 -26.17 0.06 -14.88
C ARG A 100 -25.29 1.18 -14.35
N GLU A 101 -24.05 0.87 -13.97
CA GLU A 101 -23.05 1.78 -13.43
C GLU A 101 -22.68 2.86 -14.45
N LYS A 102 -22.80 2.55 -15.75
CA LYS A 102 -22.67 3.52 -16.84
C LYS A 102 -23.98 4.25 -17.15
N VAL A 103 -25.07 3.51 -17.40
CA VAL A 103 -26.36 4.07 -17.84
C VAL A 103 -27.51 3.33 -17.14
N PRO A 104 -28.09 3.88 -16.06
CA PRO A 104 -29.07 3.18 -15.24
C PRO A 104 -30.51 3.24 -15.80
N LYS A 105 -30.78 4.13 -16.75
CA LYS A 105 -32.12 4.45 -17.24
C LYS A 105 -32.11 4.79 -18.72
N TYR A 106 -33.08 4.28 -19.46
CA TYR A 106 -33.29 4.52 -20.88
C TYR A 106 -34.70 5.06 -21.10
N ASP A 107 -34.82 6.18 -21.82
CA ASP A 107 -36.12 6.70 -22.24
C ASP A 107 -36.29 6.38 -23.73
N ILE A 108 -37.18 5.43 -24.02
CA ILE A 108 -37.38 4.84 -25.33
C ILE A 108 -38.65 5.41 -25.93
N THR A 109 -38.52 6.18 -27.02
CA THR A 109 -39.68 6.72 -27.74
C THR A 109 -40.03 5.83 -28.92
N PHE A 110 -41.23 5.29 -28.92
CA PHE A 110 -41.83 4.59 -30.05
C PHE A 110 -42.56 5.60 -30.92
N THR A 111 -42.29 5.59 -32.22
CA THR A 111 -43.05 6.40 -33.19
C THR A 111 -43.71 5.46 -34.20
N VAL A 112 -45.03 5.59 -34.33
CA VAL A 112 -45.84 4.82 -35.29
C VAL A 112 -46.34 5.79 -36.35
N THR A 113 -46.06 5.49 -37.63
CA THR A 113 -46.45 6.35 -38.75
C THR A 113 -47.31 5.58 -39.76
N ASP A 114 -48.47 6.13 -40.10
CA ASP A 114 -49.33 5.55 -41.13
C ASP A 114 -48.76 5.77 -42.55
N ARG A 115 -49.32 5.05 -43.53
CA ARG A 115 -48.94 5.17 -44.95
C ARG A 115 -49.85 6.14 -45.70
N GLY A 116 -50.51 7.06 -44.98
CA GLY A 116 -51.40 8.05 -45.56
C GLY A 116 -50.66 9.06 -46.45
N SER A 117 -51.42 9.84 -47.22
CA SER A 117 -50.89 11.00 -47.93
C SER A 117 -51.77 12.22 -47.61
N PRO A 118 -51.34 13.13 -46.71
CA PRO A 118 -50.07 13.11 -45.98
C PRO A 118 -50.02 12.01 -44.89
N PRO A 119 -48.82 11.52 -44.51
CA PRO A 119 -48.67 10.55 -43.43
C PRO A 119 -48.90 11.23 -42.08
N LEU A 120 -49.56 10.52 -41.16
CA LEU A 120 -49.74 10.93 -39.77
C LEU A 120 -48.95 10.01 -38.85
N SER A 121 -48.39 10.58 -37.78
CA SER A 121 -47.57 9.85 -36.81
C SER A 121 -48.01 10.14 -35.39
N ASP A 122 -47.90 9.13 -34.53
CA ASP A 122 -48.08 9.23 -33.08
C ASP A 122 -46.83 8.71 -32.36
N ASN A 123 -46.55 9.24 -31.17
CA ASN A 123 -45.38 8.85 -30.39
C ASN A 123 -45.72 8.60 -28.91
N GLU A 124 -45.07 7.57 -28.35
CA GLU A 124 -45.22 7.21 -26.94
C GLU A 124 -43.85 6.91 -26.35
N THR A 125 -43.57 7.40 -25.14
CA THR A 125 -42.27 7.22 -24.47
C THR A 125 -42.39 6.25 -23.31
N MET A 126 -41.59 5.18 -23.33
CA MET A 126 -41.44 4.25 -22.22
C MET A 126 -40.10 4.47 -21.54
N THR A 127 -40.14 4.58 -20.22
CA THR A 127 -38.96 4.59 -19.38
C THR A 127 -38.60 3.16 -18.96
N LEU A 128 -37.37 2.74 -19.22
CA LEU A 128 -36.79 1.48 -18.77
C LEU A 128 -35.69 1.77 -17.75
N GLU A 129 -35.85 1.24 -16.53
CA GLU A 129 -34.87 1.34 -15.45
C GLU A 129 -34.15 0.00 -15.29
N LEU A 130 -32.82 0.03 -15.26
CA LEU A 130 -32.02 -1.18 -15.04
C LEU A 130 -32.01 -1.54 -13.56
N LEU A 131 -32.25 -2.82 -13.29
CA LEU A 131 -32.05 -3.40 -11.97
C LEU A 131 -30.56 -3.66 -11.74
N ASP A 132 -30.16 -3.50 -10.50
CA ASP A 132 -28.79 -3.72 -10.05
C ASP A 132 -28.45 -5.22 -9.94
N VAL A 133 -27.20 -5.55 -10.21
CA VAL A 133 -26.62 -6.90 -10.04
C VAL A 133 -25.28 -6.72 -9.34
N ASN A 134 -24.95 -7.62 -8.41
CA ASN A 134 -23.66 -7.58 -7.71
C ASN A 134 -22.53 -8.04 -8.64
N ASP A 135 -22.04 -7.14 -9.49
CA ASP A 135 -21.00 -7.43 -10.48
C ASP A 135 -19.72 -6.59 -10.30
N ASN A 136 -19.70 -5.69 -9.30
CA ASN A 136 -18.50 -4.98 -8.90
C ASN A 136 -17.98 -5.50 -7.56
N VAL A 137 -16.66 -5.55 -7.44
CA VAL A 137 -16.00 -5.84 -6.16
C VAL A 137 -15.79 -4.53 -5.41
N PRO A 138 -15.78 -4.54 -4.06
CA PRO A 138 -15.37 -3.37 -3.28
C PRO A 138 -13.96 -2.92 -3.69
N GLN A 139 -13.70 -1.62 -3.77
CA GLN A 139 -12.42 -1.08 -4.24
C GLN A 139 -11.76 -0.17 -3.20
N PHE A 140 -10.57 -0.57 -2.76
CA PHE A 140 -9.72 0.32 -1.97
C PHE A 140 -9.03 1.36 -2.87
N PRO A 141 -8.99 2.65 -2.49
CA PRO A 141 -8.28 3.68 -3.25
C PRO A 141 -6.77 3.44 -3.40
N GLN A 142 -6.19 2.65 -2.48
CA GLN A 142 -4.77 2.31 -2.45
C GLN A 142 -4.65 0.79 -2.23
N SER A 143 -3.65 0.19 -2.88
CA SER A 143 -3.33 -1.24 -2.70
C SER A 143 -2.49 -1.52 -1.45
N PHE A 144 -1.92 -0.49 -0.84
CA PHE A 144 -1.17 -0.59 0.41
C PHE A 144 -1.31 0.70 1.23
N TYR A 145 -1.38 0.57 2.55
CA TYR A 145 -1.40 1.71 3.48
C TYR A 145 -0.24 1.61 4.46
N THR A 146 0.35 2.75 4.82
CA THR A 146 1.37 2.84 5.87
C THR A 146 0.90 3.81 6.95
N ILE A 147 0.75 3.32 8.17
CA ILE A 147 0.29 4.10 9.32
C ILE A 147 1.44 4.21 10.32
N ARG A 148 1.87 5.44 10.64
CA ARG A 148 2.89 5.69 11.66
C ARG A 148 2.22 5.95 12.99
N VAL A 149 2.56 5.15 13.99
CA VAL A 149 1.97 5.22 15.33
C VAL A 149 3.08 5.49 16.31
N LEU A 150 2.96 6.54 17.12
CA LEU A 150 3.89 6.74 18.22
C LEU A 150 3.78 5.59 19.21
N GLU A 151 4.90 5.09 19.74
CA GLU A 151 4.86 4.19 20.88
C GLU A 151 4.18 4.86 22.08
N ASN A 152 3.78 4.10 23.10
CA ASN A 152 3.04 4.61 24.26
C ASN A 152 1.69 5.29 23.93
N ASN A 153 1.15 5.08 22.72
CA ASN A 153 -0.19 5.54 22.38
C ASN A 153 -1.25 4.86 23.28
N ALA A 154 -2.29 5.61 23.62
CA ALA A 154 -3.34 5.12 24.52
C ALA A 154 -4.11 3.94 23.90
N PRO A 155 -4.47 2.91 24.69
CA PRO A 155 -5.35 1.85 24.22
C PRO A 155 -6.68 2.42 23.70
N GLY A 156 -7.12 1.93 22.53
CA GLY A 156 -8.35 2.39 21.87
C GLY A 156 -8.19 3.67 21.05
N ALA A 157 -6.99 4.24 20.94
CA ALA A 157 -6.73 5.35 20.04
C ALA A 157 -6.96 4.97 18.57
N LEU A 158 -7.57 5.86 17.80
CA LEU A 158 -7.76 5.70 16.36
C LEU A 158 -6.42 5.82 15.64
N LEU A 159 -5.99 4.76 14.96
CA LEU A 159 -4.72 4.73 14.21
C LEU A 159 -4.88 5.24 12.77
N GLY A 160 -6.03 4.99 12.16
CA GLY A 160 -6.35 5.40 10.81
C GLY A 160 -7.76 4.97 10.41
N SER A 161 -8.22 5.48 9.28
CA SER A 161 -9.48 5.09 8.66
C SER A 161 -9.21 4.59 7.25
N LEU A 162 -9.81 3.45 6.92
CA LEU A 162 -9.70 2.79 5.63
C LEU A 162 -11.11 2.59 5.12
N THR A 163 -11.34 2.90 3.85
CA THR A 163 -12.66 2.80 3.25
C THR A 163 -12.50 2.30 1.83
N ALA A 164 -13.16 1.19 1.52
CA ALA A 164 -13.39 0.73 0.17
C ALA A 164 -14.69 1.34 -0.37
N PHE A 165 -14.80 1.40 -1.70
CA PHE A 165 -15.98 1.90 -2.41
C PHE A 165 -16.52 0.82 -3.34
N ASP A 166 -17.82 0.64 -3.35
CA ASP A 166 -18.52 -0.29 -4.24
C ASP A 166 -19.56 0.50 -5.07
N PRO A 167 -19.51 0.45 -6.41
CA PRO A 167 -20.41 1.20 -7.27
C PRO A 167 -21.81 0.58 -7.43
N ASP A 168 -22.05 -0.61 -6.89
CA ASP A 168 -23.35 -1.29 -6.94
C ASP A 168 -24.40 -0.55 -6.10
N LEU A 169 -25.64 -1.05 -6.01
CA LEU A 169 -26.71 -0.39 -5.25
C LEU A 169 -27.29 -1.25 -4.13
N TYR A 170 -27.89 -0.57 -3.16
CA TYR A 170 -28.58 -1.21 -2.04
C TYR A 170 -27.68 -2.23 -1.32
N GLU A 171 -28.16 -3.45 -1.09
CA GLU A 171 -27.44 -4.56 -0.43
C GLU A 171 -26.08 -4.85 -1.06
N ASN A 172 -25.95 -4.70 -2.38
CA ASN A 172 -24.73 -4.99 -3.13
C ASN A 172 -23.59 -3.99 -2.85
N GLN A 173 -23.88 -2.77 -2.38
CA GLN A 173 -22.83 -1.81 -1.96
C GLN A 173 -22.52 -1.82 -0.46
N TYR A 174 -23.25 -2.58 0.37
CA TYR A 174 -23.02 -2.55 1.82
C TYR A 174 -21.79 -3.36 2.20
N LEU A 175 -20.77 -2.65 2.70
CA LEU A 175 -19.47 -3.21 3.00
C LEU A 175 -19.31 -3.65 4.46
N VAL A 176 -18.73 -4.83 4.64
CA VAL A 176 -18.24 -5.37 5.90
C VAL A 176 -16.74 -5.60 5.81
N TYR A 177 -15.99 -5.16 6.82
CA TYR A 177 -14.53 -5.27 6.85
C TYR A 177 -14.08 -6.37 7.80
N PHE A 178 -13.10 -7.16 7.37
CA PHE A 178 -12.51 -8.25 8.14
C PHE A 178 -11.00 -8.08 8.21
N ILE A 179 -10.40 -8.39 9.35
CA ILE A 179 -8.96 -8.55 9.49
C ILE A 179 -8.67 -10.03 9.34
N LEU A 180 -8.01 -10.41 8.25
CA LEU A 180 -7.75 -11.81 7.90
C LEU A 180 -6.56 -12.36 8.67
N GLU A 181 -5.44 -11.64 8.61
CA GLU A 181 -4.17 -12.08 9.16
C GLU A 181 -3.41 -10.91 9.78
N LYS A 182 -2.61 -11.27 10.78
CA LYS A 182 -1.71 -10.36 11.49
C LYS A 182 -0.34 -11.00 11.56
N GLU A 183 0.56 -10.51 10.73
CA GLU A 183 2.00 -10.65 10.92
C GLU A 183 2.50 -9.39 11.63
N GLU A 184 3.67 -9.40 12.25
CA GLU A 184 4.15 -8.27 13.07
C GLU A 184 3.93 -6.91 12.39
N PHE A 185 2.95 -6.15 12.90
CA PHE A 185 2.50 -4.86 12.38
C PHE A 185 2.06 -4.83 10.90
N LEU A 186 1.84 -5.99 10.27
CA LEU A 186 1.34 -6.13 8.91
C LEU A 186 -0.04 -6.80 8.95
N PHE A 187 -1.06 -6.08 8.48
CA PHE A 187 -2.45 -6.51 8.54
C PHE A 187 -3.03 -6.67 7.13
N HIS A 188 -3.65 -7.82 6.88
CA HIS A 188 -4.44 -8.05 5.67
C HIS A 188 -5.91 -7.77 6.00
N ILE A 189 -6.48 -6.75 5.35
CA ILE A 189 -7.88 -6.35 5.53
C ILE A 189 -8.66 -6.73 4.28
N GLU A 190 -9.79 -7.41 4.46
CA GLU A 190 -10.77 -7.73 3.41
C GLU A 190 -11.97 -6.80 3.55
N ALA A 191 -12.42 -6.19 2.46
CA ALA A 191 -13.74 -5.60 2.35
C ALA A 191 -14.62 -6.55 1.53
N ARG A 192 -15.79 -6.90 2.07
CA ARG A 192 -16.77 -7.76 1.43
C ARG A 192 -18.10 -7.04 1.33
N ASP A 193 -18.75 -7.10 0.18
CA ASP A 193 -20.10 -6.60 0.01
C ASP A 193 -21.14 -7.52 0.69
N SER A 194 -22.41 -7.12 0.62
CA SER A 194 -23.54 -7.93 1.13
C SER A 194 -24.37 -8.54 -0.02
N GLY A 195 -23.82 -8.59 -1.22
CA GLY A 195 -24.48 -9.16 -2.39
C GLY A 195 -24.56 -10.69 -2.36
N SER A 196 -25.29 -11.26 -3.33
CA SER A 196 -25.49 -12.72 -3.45
C SER A 196 -25.20 -13.21 -4.88
N PRO A 197 -24.04 -13.85 -5.14
CA PRO A 197 -22.98 -14.16 -4.20
C PRO A 197 -22.21 -12.91 -3.74
N PRO A 198 -21.60 -12.92 -2.55
CA PRO A 198 -20.84 -11.77 -2.07
C PRO A 198 -19.50 -11.68 -2.80
N LEU A 199 -19.07 -10.48 -3.12
CA LEU A 199 -17.76 -10.18 -3.71
C LEU A 199 -16.88 -9.47 -2.67
N SER A 200 -15.56 -9.61 -2.83
CA SER A 200 -14.61 -9.01 -1.90
C SER A 200 -13.29 -8.62 -2.55
N SER A 201 -12.60 -7.69 -1.89
CA SER A 201 -11.23 -7.29 -2.19
C SER A 201 -10.41 -7.16 -0.92
N ASN A 202 -9.09 -7.18 -1.06
CA ASN A 202 -8.18 -7.08 0.06
C ASN A 202 -7.18 -5.93 -0.08
N VAL A 203 -6.63 -5.51 1.06
CA VAL A 203 -5.59 -4.50 1.14
C VAL A 203 -4.63 -4.81 2.28
N THR A 204 -3.36 -4.45 2.09
CA THR A 204 -2.33 -4.61 3.12
C THR A 204 -2.08 -3.29 3.84
N VAL A 205 -2.08 -3.32 5.18
CA VAL A 205 -1.79 -2.19 6.04
C VAL A 205 -0.54 -2.49 6.85
N HIS A 206 0.47 -1.64 6.70
CA HIS A 206 1.71 -1.71 7.43
C HIS A 206 1.74 -0.63 8.51
N ILE A 207 1.82 -1.05 9.77
CA ILE A 207 1.94 -0.16 10.92
C ILE A 207 3.43 0.01 11.25
N ILE A 208 3.88 1.25 11.35
CA ILE A 208 5.24 1.58 11.77
C ILE A 208 5.16 2.21 13.14
N VAL A 209 5.70 1.54 14.15
CA VAL A 209 5.85 2.11 15.49
C VAL A 209 7.02 3.09 15.46
N VAL A 210 6.75 4.32 15.87
CA VAL A 210 7.73 5.40 15.97
C VAL A 210 8.10 5.56 17.43
N ASP A 211 9.38 5.33 17.71
CA ASP A 211 10.02 5.48 19.01
C ASP A 211 9.93 6.92 19.54
N GLN A 212 9.72 7.06 20.84
CA GLN A 212 9.71 8.30 21.59
C GLN A 212 10.91 8.33 22.53
N ASN A 213 11.41 9.53 22.83
CA ASN A 213 12.50 9.71 23.80
C ASN A 213 11.93 9.65 25.23
N ASP A 214 11.54 8.45 25.66
CA ASP A 214 10.90 8.21 26.95
C ASP A 214 11.77 7.44 27.95
N ASN A 215 12.94 6.96 27.54
CA ASN A 215 13.91 6.32 28.42
C ASN A 215 15.12 7.24 28.65
N PRO A 216 15.41 7.64 29.90
CA PRO A 216 16.58 8.47 30.18
C PRO A 216 17.88 7.66 30.10
N PRO A 217 19.02 8.30 29.77
CA PRO A 217 20.31 7.61 29.69
C PRO A 217 20.79 7.15 31.08
N VAL A 218 21.19 5.89 31.18
CA VAL A 218 21.65 5.23 32.40
C VAL A 218 23.17 5.07 32.38
N ILE A 219 23.82 5.55 33.43
CA ILE A 219 25.27 5.38 33.62
C ILE A 219 25.56 3.93 34.01
N VAL A 220 26.40 3.26 33.22
CA VAL A 220 26.87 1.89 33.50
C VAL A 220 28.33 1.85 33.92
N SER A 221 29.11 2.89 33.61
CA SER A 221 30.49 3.03 34.06
C SER A 221 30.83 4.49 34.36
N PRO A 222 31.59 4.78 35.44
CA PRO A 222 32.00 3.84 36.49
C PRO A 222 30.80 3.33 37.31
N TRP A 223 30.79 2.03 37.61
CA TRP A 223 29.72 1.41 38.41
C TRP A 223 29.72 1.97 39.83
N ARG A 224 28.53 2.33 40.33
CA ARG A 224 28.35 2.80 41.70
C ARG A 224 27.09 2.22 42.32
N ALA A 225 27.09 2.06 43.64
CA ALA A 225 25.85 2.00 44.38
C ALA A 225 25.14 3.36 44.32
N HIS A 226 23.80 3.37 44.24
CA HIS A 226 23.00 4.60 44.16
C HIS A 226 23.41 5.62 45.23
N GLY A 227 23.71 6.86 44.80
CA GLY A 227 24.10 7.97 45.69
C GLY A 227 25.57 8.01 46.12
N SER A 228 26.39 7.02 45.75
CA SER A 228 27.82 7.01 46.09
C SER A 228 28.65 7.85 45.11
N VAL A 229 29.66 8.54 45.65
CA VAL A 229 30.69 9.21 44.84
C VAL A 229 31.68 8.15 44.35
N VAL A 230 32.08 8.23 43.08
CA VAL A 230 33.18 7.41 42.56
C VAL A 230 34.47 8.20 42.78
N GLU A 231 35.38 7.60 43.53
CA GLU A 231 36.72 8.17 43.75
C GLU A 231 37.70 7.54 42.77
N GLU A 232 38.45 8.38 42.04
CA GLU A 232 39.62 7.91 41.31
C GLU A 232 40.91 8.57 41.75
N LYS A 233 41.95 7.74 41.84
CA LYS A 233 43.27 8.15 42.34
C LYS A 233 44.25 8.20 41.19
N ILE A 234 44.77 9.39 40.91
CA ILE A 234 45.79 9.63 39.89
C ILE A 234 47.10 10.10 40.52
N PRO A 235 48.25 9.59 40.08
CA PRO A 235 49.54 10.10 40.53
C PRO A 235 49.71 11.57 40.18
N ARG A 236 50.40 12.32 41.03
CA ARG A 236 50.66 13.73 40.75
C ARG A 236 51.65 13.96 39.60
N SER A 237 52.49 12.95 39.31
CA SER A 237 53.40 12.92 38.16
C SER A 237 52.69 12.62 36.83
N THR A 238 51.35 12.55 36.82
CA THR A 238 50.59 12.31 35.59
C THR A 238 50.81 13.43 34.59
N ASP A 239 51.12 13.05 33.35
CA ASP A 239 51.35 13.97 32.24
C ASP A 239 50.07 14.65 31.77
N LYS A 240 50.22 15.66 30.91
CA LYS A 240 49.11 16.25 30.18
C LYS A 240 48.51 15.24 29.19
N GLY A 241 47.18 15.17 29.14
CA GLY A 241 46.42 14.36 28.19
C GLY A 241 46.18 12.92 28.65
N SER A 242 46.64 12.54 29.83
CA SER A 242 46.42 11.20 30.39
C SER A 242 44.94 10.96 30.69
N LEU A 243 44.47 9.75 30.38
CA LEU A 243 43.11 9.29 30.69
C LEU A 243 42.98 9.09 32.21
N VAL A 244 42.02 9.79 32.81
CA VAL A 244 41.70 9.72 34.24
C VAL A 244 40.59 8.71 34.47
N ALA A 245 39.50 8.85 33.73
CA ALA A 245 38.34 7.98 33.82
C ALA A 245 37.57 8.00 32.51
N LYS A 246 36.73 6.99 32.30
CA LYS A 246 35.79 6.95 31.18
C LYS A 246 34.39 6.74 31.70
N VAL A 247 33.54 7.69 31.37
CA VAL A 247 32.11 7.63 31.64
C VAL A 247 31.43 6.90 30.49
N ILE A 248 30.56 5.95 30.82
CA ILE A 248 29.75 5.22 29.86
C ILE A 248 28.31 5.28 30.34
N ALA A 249 27.46 5.87 29.52
CA ALA A 249 26.01 5.80 29.65
C ALA A 249 25.42 5.03 28.46
N LEU A 250 24.31 4.34 28.72
CA LEU A 250 23.50 3.64 27.74
C LEU A 250 22.10 4.22 27.76
N ASP A 251 21.49 4.31 26.59
CA ASP A 251 20.13 4.76 26.41
C ASP A 251 19.44 3.73 25.50
N ILE A 252 18.25 3.30 25.89
CA ILE A 252 17.55 2.17 25.27
C ILE A 252 16.59 2.60 24.16
N ASP A 253 16.44 3.91 23.93
CA ASP A 253 15.65 4.44 22.83
C ASP A 253 16.31 4.18 21.47
N SER A 254 15.55 4.37 20.38
CA SER A 254 16.07 4.26 19.01
C SER A 254 17.31 5.15 18.79
N VAL A 255 18.16 4.80 17.83
CA VAL A 255 19.44 5.49 17.56
C VAL A 255 19.32 7.02 17.45
N HIS A 256 18.18 7.52 16.97
CA HIS A 256 17.92 8.96 16.88
C HIS A 256 17.75 9.60 18.26
N ASN A 257 17.04 8.92 19.17
CA ASN A 257 16.73 9.39 20.52
C ASN A 257 17.83 9.03 21.55
N SER A 258 18.57 7.93 21.35
CA SER A 258 19.62 7.45 22.26
C SER A 258 21.00 8.11 22.07
N ARG A 259 21.11 9.19 21.29
CA ARG A 259 22.39 9.87 21.09
C ARG A 259 22.80 10.66 22.33
N ILE A 260 23.77 10.12 23.06
CA ILE A 260 24.27 10.69 24.32
C ILE A 260 25.35 11.75 24.09
N THR A 261 25.28 12.81 24.88
CA THR A 261 26.35 13.80 25.08
C THR A 261 26.70 13.94 26.56
N TYR A 262 27.97 14.18 26.86
CA TYR A 262 28.49 14.29 28.22
C TYR A 262 28.88 15.73 28.53
N GLN A 263 28.49 16.21 29.72
CA GLN A 263 28.86 17.55 30.18
C GLN A 263 29.13 17.58 31.68
N PHE A 264 30.12 18.38 32.08
CA PHE A 264 30.30 18.76 33.48
C PHE A 264 29.19 19.72 33.93
N LEU A 265 28.51 19.38 35.03
CA LEU A 265 27.58 20.26 35.73
C LEU A 265 28.31 21.21 36.68
N GLN A 266 29.33 20.71 37.37
CA GLN A 266 30.15 21.50 38.28
C GLN A 266 31.54 20.86 38.39
N VAL A 267 32.58 21.70 38.37
CA VAL A 267 34.00 21.31 38.38
C VAL A 267 34.71 22.20 39.38
N THR A 268 35.49 21.62 40.30
CA THR A 268 36.28 22.42 41.26
C THR A 268 37.31 23.32 40.56
N ASP A 269 37.98 22.80 39.54
CA ASP A 269 38.95 23.53 38.71
C ASP A 269 38.84 23.07 37.25
N ALA A 270 38.26 23.93 36.41
CA ALA A 270 38.08 23.69 34.97
C ALA A 270 39.39 23.67 34.18
N THR A 271 40.53 24.05 34.78
CA THR A 271 41.84 24.05 34.10
C THR A 271 42.58 22.72 34.22
N LEU A 272 42.12 21.81 35.09
CA LEU A 272 42.78 20.54 35.37
C LEU A 272 42.28 19.39 34.52
N PHE A 273 40.98 19.38 34.20
CA PHE A 273 40.33 18.23 33.56
C PHE A 273 39.45 18.67 32.40
N SER A 274 39.51 17.91 31.32
CA SER A 274 38.60 18.01 30.17
C SER A 274 37.76 16.76 30.08
N LEU A 275 36.47 16.91 29.76
CA LEU A 275 35.55 15.82 29.43
C LEU A 275 35.23 15.90 27.94
N ASP A 276 35.48 14.82 27.22
CA ASP A 276 35.05 14.69 25.84
C ASP A 276 33.54 14.44 25.80
N GLN A 277 32.84 15.32 25.09
CA GLN A 277 31.39 15.33 25.03
C GLN A 277 30.77 14.12 24.30
N TYR A 278 31.53 13.37 23.51
CA TYR A 278 31.01 12.28 22.67
C TYR A 278 31.45 10.90 23.15
N ASN A 279 32.66 10.75 23.69
CA ASN A 279 33.18 9.45 24.12
C ASN A 279 33.25 9.27 25.65
N GLY A 280 32.96 10.33 26.42
CA GLY A 280 32.91 10.30 27.89
C GLY A 280 34.27 10.20 28.57
N GLU A 281 35.37 10.43 27.86
CA GLU A 281 36.71 10.38 28.43
C GLU A 281 37.04 11.65 29.21
N ILE A 282 37.48 11.47 30.46
CA ILE A 282 38.02 12.53 31.30
C ILE A 282 39.54 12.46 31.20
N ARG A 283 40.17 13.55 30.79
CA ARG A 283 41.63 13.65 30.59
C ARG A 283 42.22 14.85 31.31
N THR A 284 43.49 14.75 31.69
CA THR A 284 44.24 15.86 32.29
C THR A 284 44.54 16.94 31.24
N MET A 285 44.27 18.20 31.55
CA MET A 285 44.56 19.33 30.64
C MET A 285 45.99 19.87 30.81
N ARG A 286 46.58 19.65 32.00
CA ARG A 286 47.94 20.06 32.37
C ARG A 286 48.50 19.14 33.47
N MET A 287 49.80 19.25 33.73
CA MET A 287 50.45 18.61 34.88
C MET A 287 50.02 19.26 36.21
N PHE A 288 50.09 18.48 37.30
CA PHE A 288 49.70 18.91 38.64
C PHE A 288 50.81 19.66 39.40
N SER A 289 50.51 20.86 39.87
CA SER A 289 51.37 21.74 40.67
C SER A 289 51.22 21.52 42.18
N TYR A 290 52.15 22.06 42.99
CA TYR A 290 52.09 21.97 44.47
C TYR A 290 50.96 22.77 45.07
N ARG A 291 50.39 23.69 44.28
CA ARG A 291 49.25 24.53 44.67
C ARG A 291 47.90 23.92 44.30
N ASP A 292 47.89 22.85 43.50
CA ASP A 292 46.64 22.22 43.08
C ASP A 292 46.03 21.43 44.26
N PRO A 293 44.69 21.41 44.37
CA PRO A 293 44.01 20.72 45.44
C PRO A 293 44.23 19.20 45.38
N ARG A 294 44.39 18.56 46.55
CA ARG A 294 44.58 17.09 46.63
C ARG A 294 43.33 16.30 46.27
N ILE A 295 42.16 16.93 46.40
CA ILE A 295 40.85 16.37 46.07
C ILE A 295 40.20 17.34 45.09
N SER A 296 39.80 16.83 43.94
CA SER A 296 38.97 17.54 42.98
C SER A 296 37.66 16.79 42.85
N SER A 297 36.55 17.51 42.87
CA SER A 297 35.20 16.96 42.73
C SER A 297 34.55 17.45 41.44
N TRP A 298 33.85 16.54 40.77
CA TRP A 298 33.15 16.83 39.53
C TRP A 298 31.77 16.22 39.55
N TRP A 299 30.80 17.01 39.08
CA TRP A 299 29.45 16.56 38.79
C TRP A 299 29.27 16.58 37.29
N TRP A 300 28.66 15.54 36.74
CA TRP A 300 28.44 15.40 35.31
C TRP A 300 27.10 14.71 35.07
N SER A 301 26.50 14.95 33.91
CA SER A 301 25.25 14.32 33.48
C SER A 301 25.35 13.91 32.02
N PRO A 302 25.01 12.66 31.67
CA PRO A 302 24.68 12.32 30.30
C PRO A 302 23.35 13.00 29.95
N ARG A 303 23.18 13.39 28.68
CA ARG A 303 21.92 13.89 28.11
C ARG A 303 21.74 13.38 26.69
N THR A 304 20.52 13.03 26.31
CA THR A 304 20.17 12.80 24.91
C THR A 304 20.02 14.12 24.18
N THR A 305 20.38 14.18 22.89
CA THR A 305 20.37 15.42 22.10
C THR A 305 19.00 16.10 22.02
N ASP A 306 17.91 15.34 22.18
CA ASP A 306 16.53 15.83 22.10
C ASP A 306 15.81 15.89 23.46
N SER A 307 16.53 15.68 24.58
CA SER A 307 15.93 15.83 25.91
C SER A 307 15.81 17.32 26.29
N PRO A 308 14.62 17.82 26.69
CA PRO A 308 14.53 19.10 27.37
C PRO A 308 15.35 19.02 28.68
N PRO A 309 15.96 20.13 29.14
CA PRO A 309 16.78 20.10 30.35
C PRO A 309 15.95 19.56 31.52
N CYS A 310 16.35 18.41 32.08
CA CYS A 310 15.74 17.87 33.29
C CYS A 310 15.78 18.98 34.35
N ARG A 311 14.61 19.36 34.87
CA ARG A 311 14.55 20.27 36.01
C ARG A 311 15.26 19.59 37.18
N PRO A 312 16.13 20.30 37.90
CA PRO A 312 16.70 19.75 39.12
C PRO A 312 15.55 19.47 40.10
N GLN A 313 15.46 18.22 40.57
CA GLN A 313 14.74 17.88 41.80
C GLN A 313 15.64 18.16 43.00
#